data_AF-A0A975GXB5-F1
#
_entry.id   AF-A0A975GXB5-F1
#
_cell.length_a   1.000
_cell.length_b   1.000
_cell.length_c   1.000
_cell.angle_alpha   90.00
_cell.angle_beta   90.00
_cell.angle_gamma   90.00
#
_symmetry.space_group_name_H-M   'P 1'
#
loop_
_entity.id
_entity.type
_entity.pdbx_description
1 polymer ?
#
loop_
_entity_poly.entity_id
_entity_poly.type
_entity_poly.pdbx_seq_one_letter_code
_entity_poly.pdbx_strand_id
1 'polypeptide(L)'
;MEKNMTWKRVWMRHGWNLETVTGAEYGEGLHFSLLHETDENIQYLCTCLAQAKVDYHICAAKNHLTIYGSPISEAAWLAIVDSEGRGLTEMSGDYTEKRPIFLYELDVYVSGVVRQLNRLSFTTNYSCDGHNKRKPYVCVKPGEGERLTSLLQALGFPCRFRNTGRFHDTVTFLGDRKQMLDLAERLAQVEMESLYSEETIEEGLFQAELARLLSIPGSSGREGKVRNYVARELAPLVDECYTDSSGNLIAKATYGSGRGPVILLNSHLDVYEELLPERTIIKEDGIWRSSRGILGADDRAGIAVLLHIARYLRTMRFNGTVKYIATVEEEIGLVGARHVDQALLQDIDMAFVLDRRGSGDIVTSCGGYEPFCTEVFGRTLEEIANMSEAGEWVCTAGGSSDTRIWASAGIQCVNLSVGYGNEHTHEEWLDVKACYGTVKLLKAVFANMRALLPVVRRERRSNWGRHSQIES
;
A
#
# COMPACT_ATOMS: atom_id res chain seq x y z
N MET A 1 -11.98 10.50 -4.14
CA MET A 1 -12.41 10.39 -5.55
C MET A 1 -12.88 8.97 -5.80
N GLU A 2 -14.07 8.80 -6.36
CA GLU A 2 -14.50 7.49 -6.87
C GLU A 2 -13.53 7.11 -8.00
N LYS A 3 -12.79 6.00 -7.84
CA LYS A 3 -11.82 5.58 -8.86
C LYS A 3 -12.58 5.29 -10.15
N ASN A 4 -12.17 5.87 -11.29
CA ASN A 4 -12.79 5.61 -12.58
C ASN A 4 -12.96 4.10 -12.83
N MET A 5 -14.19 3.70 -13.18
CA MET A 5 -14.50 2.31 -13.43
C MET A 5 -13.95 1.91 -14.79
N THR A 6 -13.19 0.81 -14.84
CA THR A 6 -12.72 0.18 -16.08
C THR A 6 -13.24 -1.24 -16.14
N TRP A 7 -13.41 -1.80 -17.33
CA TRP A 7 -13.85 -3.19 -17.49
C TRP A 7 -12.93 -4.16 -16.74
N LYS A 8 -11.60 -3.97 -16.81
CA LYS A 8 -10.64 -4.76 -16.02
C LYS A 8 -10.97 -4.75 -14.52
N ARG A 9 -11.34 -3.61 -13.95
CA ARG A 9 -11.75 -3.53 -12.53
C ARG A 9 -13.06 -4.27 -12.28
N VAL A 10 -14.03 -4.20 -13.19
CA VAL A 10 -15.29 -4.97 -13.08
C VAL A 10 -14.98 -6.47 -12.98
N TRP A 11 -14.10 -6.98 -13.85
CA TRP A 11 -13.71 -8.39 -13.87
C TRP A 11 -13.04 -8.82 -12.56
N MET A 12 -12.02 -8.08 -12.13
CA MET A 12 -11.29 -8.38 -10.89
C MET A 12 -12.20 -8.38 -9.66
N ARG A 13 -13.09 -7.39 -9.54
CA ARG A 13 -13.98 -7.22 -8.38
C ARG A 13 -15.02 -8.34 -8.27
N HIS A 14 -15.51 -8.84 -9.40
CA HIS A 14 -16.59 -9.83 -9.44
C HIS A 14 -16.14 -11.25 -9.78
N GLY A 15 -14.84 -11.45 -10.04
CA GLY A 15 -14.21 -12.76 -10.12
C GLY A 15 -14.03 -13.32 -11.52
N TRP A 16 -14.29 -12.55 -12.58
CA TRP A 16 -13.94 -12.98 -13.93
C TRP A 16 -12.43 -12.85 -14.14
N ASN A 17 -11.79 -13.91 -14.64
CA ASN A 17 -10.35 -13.95 -14.89
C ASN A 17 -10.05 -13.63 -16.36
N LEU A 18 -10.25 -12.36 -16.71
CA LEU A 18 -10.08 -11.86 -18.07
C LEU A 18 -8.86 -10.96 -18.16
N GLU A 19 -7.90 -11.34 -18.99
CA GLU A 19 -6.69 -10.56 -19.21
C GLU A 19 -6.89 -9.57 -20.35
N THR A 20 -6.43 -8.34 -20.19
CA THR A 20 -6.48 -7.35 -21.27
C THR A 20 -5.53 -7.76 -22.39
N VAL A 21 -6.05 -7.85 -23.61
CA VAL A 21 -5.23 -8.07 -24.81
C VAL A 21 -4.55 -6.75 -25.16
N THR A 22 -3.23 -6.77 -25.27
CA THR A 22 -2.42 -5.59 -25.60
C THR A 22 -1.91 -5.70 -27.04
N GLY A 23 -1.76 -4.55 -27.71
CA GLY A 23 -1.26 -4.47 -29.08
C GLY A 23 -1.85 -3.28 -29.84
N ALA A 24 -1.12 -2.76 -30.83
CA ALA A 24 -1.53 -1.58 -31.59
C ALA A 24 -2.90 -1.74 -32.30
N GLU A 25 -3.29 -2.98 -32.59
CA GLU A 25 -4.54 -3.35 -33.26
C GLU A 25 -5.75 -3.51 -32.32
N TYR A 26 -5.54 -3.55 -31.01
CA TYR A 26 -6.59 -3.88 -30.03
C TYR A 26 -7.17 -2.67 -29.29
N GLY A 27 -6.66 -1.44 -29.42
CA GLY A 27 -7.16 -0.32 -28.62
C GLY A 27 -7.02 -0.55 -27.10
N GLU A 28 -7.00 0.52 -26.30
CA GLU A 28 -6.72 0.35 -24.86
C GLU A 28 -7.95 -0.12 -24.07
N GLY A 29 -7.89 -1.34 -23.53
CA GLY A 29 -8.78 -1.79 -22.45
C GLY A 29 -10.17 -2.28 -22.86
N LEU A 30 -10.39 -2.57 -24.15
CA LEU A 30 -11.68 -3.06 -24.67
C LEU A 30 -11.67 -4.54 -25.08
N HIS A 31 -10.49 -5.15 -25.17
CA HIS A 31 -10.31 -6.52 -25.62
C HIS A 31 -9.74 -7.39 -24.51
N PHE A 32 -10.30 -8.57 -24.36
CA PHE A 32 -10.03 -9.47 -23.24
C PHE A 32 -9.84 -10.91 -23.73
N SER A 33 -8.81 -11.57 -23.21
CA SER A 33 -8.58 -13.00 -23.39
C SER A 33 -9.51 -13.80 -22.48
N LEU A 34 -10.17 -14.80 -23.06
CA LEU A 34 -11.05 -15.75 -22.36
C LEU A 34 -10.33 -17.07 -22.00
N LEU A 35 -9.03 -17.20 -22.32
CA LEU A 35 -8.28 -18.47 -22.20
C LEU A 35 -8.25 -19.07 -20.79
N HIS A 36 -8.43 -18.24 -19.76
CA HIS A 36 -8.36 -18.65 -18.36
C HIS A 36 -9.73 -18.65 -17.66
N GLU A 37 -10.81 -18.74 -18.44
CA GLU A 37 -12.18 -18.76 -17.95
C GLU A 37 -12.97 -19.97 -18.47
N THR A 38 -13.94 -20.45 -17.69
CA THR A 38 -14.78 -21.59 -18.08
C THR A 38 -15.94 -21.15 -18.99
N ASP A 39 -16.44 -22.07 -19.82
CA ASP A 39 -17.59 -21.82 -20.69
C ASP A 39 -18.81 -21.36 -19.90
N GLU A 40 -19.06 -21.94 -18.73
CA GLU A 40 -20.17 -21.54 -17.84
C GLU A 40 -20.03 -20.11 -17.33
N ASN A 41 -18.81 -19.70 -16.92
CA ASN A 41 -18.56 -18.33 -16.47
C ASN A 41 -18.62 -17.32 -17.63
N ILE A 42 -18.22 -17.72 -18.83
CA ILE A 42 -18.37 -16.92 -20.06
C ILE A 42 -19.85 -16.76 -20.42
N GLN A 43 -20.65 -17.82 -20.35
CA GLN A 43 -22.09 -17.75 -20.61
C GLN A 43 -22.81 -16.87 -19.57
N TYR A 44 -22.41 -16.98 -18.30
CA TYR A 44 -22.92 -16.10 -17.25
C TYR A 44 -22.55 -14.63 -17.51
N LEU A 45 -21.30 -14.35 -17.90
CA LEU A 45 -20.87 -13.00 -18.29
C LEU A 45 -21.70 -12.43 -19.43
N CYS A 46 -21.92 -13.21 -20.50
CA CYS A 46 -22.72 -12.80 -21.66
C CYS A 46 -24.15 -12.43 -21.26
N THR A 47 -24.74 -13.19 -20.32
CA THR A 47 -26.07 -12.91 -19.78
C THR A 47 -26.08 -11.57 -19.03
N CYS A 48 -25.08 -11.32 -18.19
CA CYS A 48 -24.95 -10.04 -17.48
C CYS A 48 -24.74 -8.86 -18.44
N LEU A 49 -23.89 -9.00 -19.46
CA LEU A 49 -23.65 -7.96 -20.47
C LEU A 49 -24.92 -7.64 -21.28
N ALA A 50 -25.69 -8.66 -21.66
CA ALA A 50 -26.97 -8.47 -22.35
C ALA A 50 -27.99 -7.72 -21.47
N GLN A 51 -28.09 -8.08 -20.19
CA GLN A 51 -28.94 -7.35 -19.23
C GLN A 51 -28.47 -5.91 -19.01
N ALA A 52 -27.16 -5.69 -19.02
CA ALA A 52 -26.54 -4.36 -18.96
C ALA A 52 -26.74 -3.53 -20.24
N LYS A 53 -27.24 -4.14 -21.32
CA LYS A 53 -27.33 -3.53 -22.66
C LYS A 53 -25.97 -3.01 -23.14
N VAL A 54 -24.92 -3.77 -22.85
CA VAL A 54 -23.57 -3.49 -23.29
C VAL A 54 -23.32 -4.28 -24.56
N ASP A 55 -22.93 -3.59 -25.63
CA ASP A 55 -22.58 -4.24 -26.89
C ASP A 55 -21.23 -4.97 -26.74
N TYR A 56 -21.18 -6.22 -27.19
CA TYR A 56 -19.96 -7.02 -27.17
C TYR A 56 -19.90 -7.98 -28.36
N HIS A 57 -18.69 -8.47 -28.64
CA HIS A 57 -18.43 -9.48 -29.64
C HIS A 57 -17.47 -10.54 -29.10
N ILE A 58 -17.83 -11.81 -29.24
CA ILE A 58 -16.95 -12.95 -28.91
C ILE A 58 -16.43 -13.57 -30.20
N CYS A 59 -15.10 -13.58 -30.34
CA CYS A 59 -14.40 -14.28 -31.40
C CYS A 59 -13.95 -15.65 -30.88
N ALA A 60 -14.77 -16.69 -31.09
CA ALA A 60 -14.48 -18.03 -30.61
C ALA A 60 -13.14 -18.58 -31.15
N ALA A 61 -12.80 -18.30 -32.41
CA ALA A 61 -11.54 -18.74 -33.01
C ALA A 61 -10.29 -18.17 -32.32
N LYS A 62 -10.41 -17.03 -31.64
CA LYS A 62 -9.32 -16.37 -30.91
C LYS A 62 -9.45 -16.46 -29.38
N ASN A 63 -10.55 -17.02 -28.85
CA ASN A 63 -10.92 -16.92 -27.43
C ASN A 63 -10.89 -15.48 -26.92
N HIS A 64 -11.38 -14.52 -27.73
CA HIS A 64 -11.35 -13.10 -27.39
C HIS A 64 -12.76 -12.55 -27.20
N LEU A 65 -12.92 -11.74 -26.17
CA LEU A 65 -14.08 -10.89 -25.93
C LEU A 65 -13.71 -9.44 -26.24
N THR A 66 -14.51 -8.78 -27.07
CA THR A 66 -14.45 -7.34 -27.33
C THR A 66 -15.68 -6.69 -26.75
N ILE A 67 -15.51 -5.63 -25.96
CA ILE A 67 -16.61 -4.89 -25.35
C ILE A 67 -16.59 -3.46 -25.88
N TYR A 68 -17.73 -2.99 -26.36
CA TYR A 68 -17.85 -1.66 -26.94
C TYR A 68 -18.36 -0.66 -25.90
N GLY A 69 -17.61 0.41 -25.69
CA GLY A 69 -17.96 1.49 -24.78
C GLY A 69 -17.42 1.33 -23.35
N SER A 70 -17.64 2.37 -22.56
CA SER A 70 -17.22 2.42 -21.15
C SER A 70 -18.11 1.54 -20.27
N PRO A 71 -17.60 1.02 -19.15
CA PRO A 71 -18.42 0.30 -18.19
C PRO A 71 -19.54 1.19 -17.64
N ILE A 72 -20.69 0.57 -17.38
CA ILE A 72 -21.77 1.19 -16.61
C ILE A 72 -21.33 1.45 -15.17
N SER A 73 -22.09 2.23 -14.41
CA SER A 73 -21.76 2.50 -13.01
C SER A 73 -21.71 1.20 -12.19
N GLU A 74 -20.86 1.17 -11.17
CA GLU A 74 -20.74 -0.01 -10.30
C GLU A 74 -22.09 -0.38 -9.65
N ALA A 75 -22.88 0.60 -9.25
CA ALA A 75 -24.22 0.36 -8.72
C ALA A 75 -25.16 -0.31 -9.73
N ALA A 76 -25.12 0.10 -11.00
CA ALA A 76 -25.92 -0.52 -12.05
C ALA A 76 -25.43 -1.93 -12.39
N TRP A 77 -24.11 -2.15 -12.41
CA TRP A 77 -23.53 -3.49 -12.59
C TRP A 77 -23.89 -4.42 -11.44
N LEU A 78 -23.76 -3.97 -10.19
CA LEU A 78 -24.15 -4.72 -9.00
C LEU A 78 -25.62 -5.14 -9.04
N ALA A 79 -26.52 -4.27 -9.48
CA ALA A 79 -27.94 -4.59 -9.61
C ALA A 79 -28.24 -5.73 -10.61
N ILE A 80 -27.33 -5.95 -11.56
CA ILE A 80 -27.43 -7.03 -12.56
C ILE A 80 -26.83 -8.32 -12.01
N VAL A 81 -25.64 -8.23 -11.40
CA VAL A 81 -24.91 -9.41 -10.96
C VAL A 81 -25.39 -9.94 -9.61
N ASP A 82 -26.03 -9.12 -8.76
CA ASP A 82 -26.71 -9.50 -7.51
C ASP A 82 -28.17 -9.92 -7.77
N SER A 83 -28.34 -10.84 -8.73
CA SER A 83 -29.65 -11.35 -9.14
C SER A 83 -30.20 -12.38 -8.15
N GLU A 84 -31.53 -12.47 -8.07
CA GLU A 84 -32.22 -13.51 -7.31
C GLU A 84 -31.71 -14.90 -7.69
N GLY A 85 -31.32 -15.71 -6.70
CA GLY A 85 -30.77 -17.05 -6.92
C GLY A 85 -29.24 -17.16 -6.80
N ARG A 86 -28.50 -16.06 -6.92
CA ARG A 86 -27.03 -16.08 -6.79
C ARG A 86 -26.61 -16.34 -5.35
N GLY A 87 -25.56 -17.16 -5.17
CA GLY A 87 -25.02 -17.47 -3.83
C GLY A 87 -25.90 -18.41 -3.00
N LEU A 88 -27.02 -18.93 -3.55
CA LEU A 88 -27.92 -19.83 -2.80
C LEU A 88 -27.41 -21.26 -2.69
N THR A 89 -26.43 -21.64 -3.49
CA THR A 89 -25.73 -22.91 -3.34
C THR A 89 -24.64 -22.71 -2.30
N GLU A 90 -24.91 -23.02 -1.03
CA GLU A 90 -23.88 -23.13 0.01
C GLU A 90 -22.95 -24.29 -0.36
N MET A 91 -22.03 -24.03 -1.29
CA MET A 91 -21.17 -25.04 -1.90
C MET A 91 -20.14 -25.47 -0.88
N SER A 92 -20.28 -26.71 -0.44
CA SER A 92 -19.33 -27.39 0.43
C SER A 92 -18.27 -28.11 -0.39
N GLY A 93 -17.00 -27.80 -0.16
CA GLY A 93 -15.86 -28.60 -0.60
C GLY A 93 -14.89 -27.89 -1.55
N ASP A 94 -13.71 -28.48 -1.70
CA ASP A 94 -12.58 -27.87 -2.40
C ASP A 94 -12.87 -27.65 -3.89
N TYR A 95 -12.55 -26.46 -4.39
CA TYR A 95 -12.46 -26.23 -5.82
C TYR A 95 -11.23 -26.94 -6.39
N THR A 96 -11.44 -27.66 -7.49
CA THR A 96 -10.39 -28.46 -8.16
C THR A 96 -10.59 -28.36 -9.67
N GLU A 97 -9.67 -28.88 -10.48
CA GLU A 97 -9.90 -28.98 -11.93
C GLU A 97 -11.18 -29.74 -12.28
N LYS A 98 -11.56 -30.72 -11.44
CA LYS A 98 -12.79 -31.51 -11.60
C LYS A 98 -14.04 -30.83 -11.05
N ARG A 99 -13.87 -29.72 -10.33
CA ARG A 99 -14.92 -28.90 -9.74
C ARG A 99 -14.50 -27.43 -9.82
N PRO A 100 -14.64 -26.81 -11.01
CA PRO A 100 -14.26 -25.42 -11.20
C PRO A 100 -15.14 -24.48 -10.38
N ILE A 101 -14.69 -23.23 -10.24
CA ILE A 101 -15.44 -22.17 -9.56
C ILE A 101 -16.43 -21.57 -10.55
N PHE A 102 -17.72 -21.70 -10.28
CA PHE A 102 -18.77 -21.03 -11.04
C PHE A 102 -19.23 -19.76 -10.31
N LEU A 103 -19.14 -18.61 -10.97
CA LEU A 103 -19.33 -17.30 -10.30
C LEU A 103 -20.77 -17.04 -9.85
N TYR A 104 -21.75 -17.65 -10.52
CA TYR A 104 -23.17 -17.57 -10.14
C TYR A 104 -23.48 -18.35 -8.85
N GLU A 105 -22.60 -19.25 -8.42
CA GLU A 105 -22.73 -20.00 -7.16
C GLU A 105 -22.18 -19.23 -5.96
N LEU A 106 -21.36 -18.19 -6.20
CA LEU A 106 -20.73 -17.39 -5.17
C LEU A 106 -21.51 -16.11 -4.86
N ASP A 107 -21.51 -15.72 -3.59
CA ASP A 107 -21.94 -14.40 -3.15
C ASP A 107 -21.20 -13.29 -3.90
N VAL A 108 -21.94 -12.32 -4.42
CA VAL A 108 -21.48 -11.26 -5.33
C VAL A 108 -20.25 -10.53 -4.84
N TYR A 109 -20.23 -10.20 -3.55
CA TYR A 109 -19.21 -9.34 -2.99
C TYR A 109 -17.94 -10.11 -2.65
N VAL A 110 -18.01 -11.42 -2.44
CA VAL A 110 -16.85 -12.25 -2.10
C VAL A 110 -16.30 -13.02 -3.30
N SER A 111 -17.02 -13.09 -4.43
CA SER A 111 -16.64 -13.88 -5.59
C SER A 111 -15.26 -13.50 -6.15
N GLY A 112 -14.97 -12.19 -6.24
CA GLY A 112 -13.65 -11.70 -6.62
C GLY A 112 -12.55 -12.16 -5.67
N VAL A 113 -12.78 -12.05 -4.35
CA VAL A 113 -11.84 -12.50 -3.32
C VAL A 113 -11.57 -13.99 -3.46
N VAL A 114 -12.61 -14.82 -3.54
CA VAL A 114 -12.48 -16.27 -3.70
C VAL A 114 -11.66 -16.63 -4.93
N ARG A 115 -11.93 -16.00 -6.08
CA ARG A 115 -11.19 -16.25 -7.32
C ARG A 115 -9.71 -15.91 -7.19
N GLN A 116 -9.40 -14.75 -6.61
CA GLN A 116 -8.00 -14.33 -6.42
C GLN A 116 -7.26 -15.19 -5.38
N LEU A 117 -7.94 -15.63 -4.32
CA LEU A 117 -7.35 -16.54 -3.34
C LEU A 117 -6.98 -17.89 -3.97
N ASN A 118 -7.86 -18.49 -4.77
CA ASN A 118 -7.54 -19.73 -5.47
C ASN A 118 -6.44 -19.54 -6.52
N ARG A 119 -6.41 -18.38 -7.22
CA ARG A 119 -5.29 -18.02 -8.10
C ARG A 119 -3.96 -17.99 -7.35
N LEU A 120 -3.96 -17.52 -6.10
CA LEU A 120 -2.79 -17.45 -5.22
C LEU A 120 -2.53 -18.74 -4.43
N SER A 121 -3.11 -19.86 -4.86
CA SER A 121 -2.95 -21.18 -4.25
C SER A 121 -3.51 -21.32 -2.83
N PHE A 122 -4.43 -20.44 -2.41
CA PHE A 122 -5.26 -20.64 -1.21
C PHE A 122 -6.54 -21.38 -1.62
N THR A 123 -6.55 -22.71 -1.54
CA THR A 123 -7.75 -23.49 -1.86
C THR A 123 -8.87 -23.13 -0.88
N THR A 124 -9.94 -22.53 -1.40
CA THR A 124 -11.14 -22.21 -0.63
C THR A 124 -12.14 -23.36 -0.71
N ASN A 125 -12.95 -23.55 0.33
CA ASN A 125 -13.99 -24.58 0.37
C ASN A 125 -15.38 -24.06 0.77
N TYR A 126 -15.45 -22.88 1.39
CA TYR A 126 -16.67 -22.13 1.65
C TYR A 126 -16.38 -20.63 1.64
N SER A 127 -17.39 -19.83 1.33
CA SER A 127 -17.33 -18.38 1.46
C SER A 127 -18.72 -17.81 1.63
N CYS A 128 -18.85 -16.72 2.38
CA CYS A 128 -20.10 -15.97 2.49
C CYS A 128 -19.77 -14.50 2.69
N ASP A 129 -20.53 -13.60 2.06
CA ASP A 129 -20.39 -12.16 2.25
C ASP A 129 -21.15 -11.62 3.47
N GLY A 130 -21.87 -12.51 4.15
CA GLY A 130 -22.60 -12.26 5.37
C GLY A 130 -23.98 -11.62 5.18
N HIS A 131 -24.37 -11.28 3.96
CA HIS A 131 -25.68 -10.72 3.58
C HIS A 131 -26.15 -9.57 4.48
N ASN A 132 -25.23 -8.68 4.87
CA ASN A 132 -25.44 -7.58 5.83
C ASN A 132 -25.89 -8.00 7.25
N LYS A 133 -25.93 -9.30 7.56
CA LYS A 133 -26.32 -9.85 8.88
C LYS A 133 -25.11 -10.22 9.74
N ARG A 134 -23.99 -10.56 9.10
CA ARG A 134 -22.72 -10.94 9.75
C ARG A 134 -21.54 -10.46 8.91
N LYS A 135 -20.32 -10.62 9.44
CA LYS A 135 -19.09 -10.29 8.73
C LYS A 135 -18.82 -11.29 7.60
N PRO A 136 -18.27 -10.84 6.45
CA PRO A 136 -17.82 -11.74 5.40
C PRO A 136 -16.76 -12.72 5.92
N TYR A 137 -16.72 -13.93 5.36
CA TYR A 137 -15.68 -14.91 5.68
C TYR A 137 -15.39 -15.84 4.51
N VAL A 138 -14.21 -16.46 4.57
CA VAL A 138 -13.77 -17.55 3.70
C VAL A 138 -13.26 -18.69 4.56
N CYS A 139 -13.51 -19.91 4.12
CA CYS A 139 -12.89 -21.10 4.67
C CYS A 139 -11.87 -21.63 3.66
N VAL A 140 -10.67 -21.95 4.16
CA VAL A 140 -9.55 -22.49 3.39
C VAL A 140 -9.14 -23.85 3.94
N LYS A 141 -8.26 -24.55 3.22
CA LYS A 141 -7.69 -25.81 3.70
C LYS A 141 -7.04 -25.66 5.09
N PRO A 142 -7.15 -26.68 5.96
CA PRO A 142 -6.45 -26.68 7.24
C PRO A 142 -4.94 -26.45 7.08
N GLY A 143 -4.38 -25.54 7.86
CA GLY A 143 -2.98 -25.14 7.81
C GLY A 143 -2.71 -23.87 6.99
N GLU A 144 -3.65 -23.44 6.15
CA GLU A 144 -3.49 -22.21 5.33
C GLU A 144 -4.00 -20.95 6.03
N GLY A 145 -4.73 -21.07 7.15
CA GLY A 145 -5.37 -19.94 7.82
C GLY A 145 -4.39 -18.86 8.31
N GLU A 146 -3.25 -19.26 8.86
CA GLU A 146 -2.19 -18.33 9.29
C GLU A 146 -1.55 -17.64 8.10
N ARG A 147 -1.21 -18.40 7.06
CA ARG A 147 -0.60 -17.88 5.83
C ARG A 147 -1.51 -16.87 5.12
N LEU A 148 -2.81 -17.17 5.04
CA LEU A 148 -3.81 -16.23 4.50
C LEU A 148 -3.94 -14.99 5.38
N THR A 149 -3.89 -15.16 6.70
CA THR A 149 -3.94 -14.03 7.64
C THR A 149 -2.73 -13.10 7.43
N SER A 150 -1.53 -13.64 7.27
CA SER A 150 -0.32 -12.86 6.98
C SER A 150 -0.44 -12.08 5.67
N LEU A 151 -0.96 -12.70 4.61
CA LEU A 151 -1.24 -12.02 3.34
C LEU A 151 -2.23 -10.86 3.52
N LEU A 152 -3.37 -11.11 4.17
CA LEU A 152 -4.40 -10.08 4.36
C LEU A 152 -3.88 -8.92 5.24
N GLN A 153 -3.09 -9.24 6.27
CA GLN A 153 -2.46 -8.23 7.13
C GLN A 153 -1.46 -7.37 6.35
N ALA A 154 -0.60 -7.98 5.54
CA ALA A 154 0.34 -7.25 4.69
C ALA A 154 -0.37 -6.34 3.66
N LEU A 155 -1.55 -6.75 3.18
CA LEU A 155 -2.41 -5.92 2.33
C LEU A 155 -3.20 -4.83 3.08
N GLY A 156 -3.01 -4.71 4.40
CA GLY A 156 -3.71 -3.75 5.26
C GLY A 156 -5.19 -4.06 5.45
N PHE A 157 -5.57 -5.34 5.35
CA PHE A 157 -6.96 -5.79 5.47
C PHE A 157 -7.18 -6.55 6.80
N PRO A 158 -7.86 -5.95 7.78
CA PRO A 158 -8.06 -6.58 9.09
C PRO A 158 -8.93 -7.83 9.00
N CYS A 159 -8.47 -8.91 9.60
CA CYS A 159 -9.16 -10.20 9.64
C CYS A 159 -9.01 -10.91 10.99
N ARG A 160 -9.80 -11.97 11.20
CA ARG A 160 -9.69 -12.88 12.34
C ARG A 160 -9.62 -14.31 11.84
N PHE A 161 -8.59 -15.01 12.25
CA PHE A 161 -8.45 -16.44 12.01
C PHE A 161 -9.03 -17.24 13.17
N ARG A 162 -9.77 -18.30 12.85
CA ARG A 162 -10.18 -19.34 13.78
C ARG A 162 -9.86 -20.70 13.16
N ASN A 163 -9.03 -21.48 13.85
CA ASN A 163 -8.85 -22.89 13.55
C ASN A 163 -10.12 -23.64 14.00
N THR A 164 -10.87 -24.17 13.04
CA THR A 164 -12.14 -24.88 13.28
C THR A 164 -11.96 -26.41 13.34
N GLY A 165 -10.72 -26.90 13.44
CA GLY A 165 -10.39 -28.32 13.55
C GLY A 165 -9.99 -28.97 12.22
N ARG A 166 -10.28 -30.27 12.04
CA ARG A 166 -9.74 -31.10 10.94
C ARG A 166 -10.23 -30.75 9.53
N PHE A 167 -11.29 -29.96 9.37
CA PHE A 167 -11.98 -29.83 8.08
C PHE A 167 -11.61 -28.56 7.30
N HIS A 168 -11.44 -27.43 7.98
CA HIS A 168 -11.07 -26.16 7.35
C HIS A 168 -10.59 -25.14 8.38
N ASP A 169 -9.86 -24.14 7.88
CA ASP A 169 -9.49 -22.92 8.59
C ASP A 169 -10.42 -21.79 8.18
N THR A 170 -11.01 -21.08 9.16
CA THR A 170 -11.94 -19.98 8.88
C THR A 170 -11.23 -18.63 9.05
N VAL A 171 -11.26 -17.80 8.02
CA VAL A 171 -10.79 -16.41 8.06
C VAL A 171 -11.98 -15.47 7.88
N THR A 172 -12.30 -14.72 8.94
CA THR A 172 -13.36 -13.71 8.95
C THR A 172 -12.78 -12.34 8.62
N PHE A 173 -13.34 -11.67 7.62
CA PHE A 173 -12.97 -10.31 7.23
C PHE A 173 -13.64 -9.29 8.16
N LEU A 174 -12.89 -8.35 8.73
CA LEU A 174 -13.46 -7.36 9.66
C LEU A 174 -14.07 -6.14 8.97
N GLY A 175 -13.85 -5.98 7.66
CA GLY A 175 -14.52 -5.00 6.81
C GLY A 175 -16.01 -5.27 6.60
N ASP A 176 -16.69 -4.37 5.91
CA ASP A 176 -18.01 -4.63 5.34
C ASP A 176 -17.93 -5.41 4.02
N ARG A 177 -19.08 -5.85 3.48
CA ARG A 177 -19.10 -6.63 2.24
C ARG A 177 -18.67 -5.81 1.02
N LYS A 178 -18.92 -4.50 0.97
CA LYS A 178 -18.50 -3.66 -0.17
C LYS A 178 -16.98 -3.57 -0.26
N GLN A 179 -16.30 -3.53 0.89
CA GLN A 179 -14.84 -3.55 0.96
C GLN A 179 -14.21 -4.85 0.42
N MET A 180 -14.97 -5.93 0.25
CA MET A 180 -14.49 -7.15 -0.40
C MET A 180 -14.16 -6.94 -1.87
N LEU A 181 -14.86 -6.03 -2.55
CA LEU A 181 -14.56 -5.69 -3.94
C LEU A 181 -13.19 -5.00 -4.05
N ASP A 182 -12.88 -4.09 -3.12
CA ASP A 182 -11.56 -3.45 -3.05
C ASP A 182 -10.46 -4.45 -2.68
N LEU A 183 -10.76 -5.39 -1.79
CA LEU A 183 -9.84 -6.48 -1.45
C LEU A 183 -9.55 -7.38 -2.66
N ALA A 184 -10.57 -7.69 -3.47
CA ALA A 184 -10.40 -8.46 -4.70
C ALA A 184 -9.46 -7.75 -5.69
N GLU A 185 -9.59 -6.42 -5.85
CA GLU A 185 -8.63 -5.65 -6.67
C GLU A 185 -7.21 -5.74 -6.12
N ARG A 186 -7.02 -5.61 -4.80
CA ARG A 186 -5.69 -5.71 -4.17
C ARG A 186 -5.08 -7.09 -4.37
N LEU A 187 -5.85 -8.15 -4.12
CA LEU A 187 -5.41 -9.53 -4.33
C LEU A 187 -5.07 -9.80 -5.80
N ALA A 188 -5.76 -9.17 -6.75
CA ALA A 188 -5.44 -9.28 -8.17
C ALA A 188 -4.11 -8.63 -8.57
N GLN A 189 -3.56 -7.73 -7.74
CA GLN A 189 -2.22 -7.15 -7.96
C GLN A 189 -1.09 -7.94 -7.28
N VAL A 190 -1.41 -9.04 -6.58
CA VAL A 190 -0.41 -9.89 -5.93
C VAL A 190 0.11 -10.90 -6.94
N GLU A 191 1.42 -10.91 -7.16
CA GLU A 191 2.08 -11.95 -7.96
C GLU A 191 2.39 -13.16 -7.09
N MET A 192 2.20 -14.37 -7.64
CA MET A 192 2.33 -15.60 -6.85
C MET A 192 3.74 -15.77 -6.27
N GLU A 193 4.76 -15.36 -7.04
CA GLU A 193 6.17 -15.44 -6.67
C GLU A 193 6.46 -14.66 -5.38
N SER A 194 5.80 -13.51 -5.18
CA SER A 194 5.99 -12.67 -3.99
C SER A 194 5.53 -13.33 -2.69
N LEU A 195 4.74 -14.41 -2.76
CA LEU A 195 4.29 -15.16 -1.58
C LEU A 195 5.33 -16.17 -1.08
N TYR A 196 6.38 -16.42 -1.85
CA TYR A 196 7.38 -17.46 -1.60
C TYR A 196 8.83 -16.99 -1.80
N SER A 197 9.04 -15.76 -2.29
CA SER A 197 10.37 -15.24 -2.64
C SER A 197 11.23 -14.90 -1.42
N GLU A 198 10.60 -14.58 -0.29
CA GLU A 198 11.26 -14.07 0.91
C GLU A 198 10.88 -14.89 2.15
N GLU A 199 11.55 -14.62 3.27
CA GLU A 199 11.30 -15.27 4.55
C GLU A 199 9.84 -15.11 5.00
N THR A 200 9.22 -13.98 4.67
CA THR A 200 7.82 -13.69 4.99
C THR A 200 7.06 -13.16 3.78
N ILE A 201 5.75 -13.45 3.72
CA ILE A 201 4.84 -12.88 2.71
C ILE A 201 4.85 -11.35 2.77
N GLU A 202 4.95 -10.79 3.98
CA GLU A 202 4.99 -9.34 4.18
C GLU A 202 6.19 -8.70 3.45
N GLU A 203 7.37 -9.29 3.57
CA GLU A 203 8.59 -8.82 2.92
C GLU A 203 8.56 -9.01 1.40
N GLY A 204 8.06 -10.16 0.92
CA GLY A 204 7.93 -10.39 -0.52
C GLY A 204 6.97 -9.40 -1.20
N LEU A 205 5.85 -9.07 -0.54
CA LEU A 205 4.92 -8.04 -1.03
C LEU A 205 5.52 -6.63 -0.99
N PHE A 206 6.29 -6.30 0.06
CA PHE A 206 7.03 -5.05 0.15
C PHE A 206 7.99 -4.88 -1.03
N GLN A 207 8.83 -5.88 -1.29
CA GLN A 207 9.76 -5.85 -2.42
C GLN A 207 9.02 -5.77 -3.77
N ALA A 208 7.91 -6.48 -3.94
CA ALA A 208 7.11 -6.40 -5.17
C ALA A 208 6.52 -4.99 -5.40
N GLU A 209 6.13 -4.27 -4.34
CA GLU A 209 5.71 -2.88 -4.45
C GLU A 209 6.89 -1.93 -4.71
N LEU A 210 8.01 -2.13 -4.03
CA LEU A 210 9.24 -1.36 -4.24
C LEU A 210 9.71 -1.45 -5.70
N ALA A 211 9.71 -2.65 -6.29
CA ALA A 211 10.07 -2.84 -7.70
C ALA A 211 9.13 -2.06 -8.66
N ARG A 212 7.84 -2.00 -8.32
CA ARG A 212 6.85 -1.21 -9.08
C ARG A 212 7.15 0.28 -8.95
N LEU A 213 7.38 0.79 -7.73
CA LEU A 213 7.70 2.20 -7.48
C LEU A 213 8.97 2.64 -8.20
N LEU A 214 10.02 1.82 -8.12
CA LEU A 214 11.28 2.01 -8.82
C LEU A 214 11.11 2.04 -10.34
N SER A 215 10.01 1.53 -10.88
CA SER A 215 9.71 1.51 -12.31
C SER A 215 8.89 2.72 -12.79
N ILE A 216 8.40 3.57 -11.89
CA ILE A 216 7.52 4.69 -12.23
C ILE A 216 8.33 5.98 -12.41
N PRO A 217 8.33 6.60 -13.60
CA PRO A 217 9.04 7.86 -13.84
C PRO A 217 8.46 9.01 -13.00
N GLY A 218 9.25 10.06 -12.80
CA GLY A 218 8.83 11.23 -12.04
C GLY A 218 10.01 12.02 -11.50
N SER A 219 10.80 12.63 -12.39
CA SER A 219 11.77 13.67 -12.01
C SER A 219 11.07 14.93 -11.47
N SER A 220 11.83 15.84 -10.83
CA SER A 220 11.28 17.07 -10.25
C SER A 220 10.44 17.88 -11.26
N GLY A 221 9.24 18.28 -10.85
CA GLY A 221 8.22 18.92 -11.67
C GLY A 221 7.41 17.97 -12.58
N ARG A 222 7.70 16.66 -12.57
CA ARG A 222 7.04 15.62 -13.40
C ARG A 222 6.53 14.43 -12.58
N GLU A 223 6.24 14.63 -11.30
CA GLU A 223 5.87 13.60 -10.32
C GLU A 223 4.45 13.04 -10.49
N GLY A 224 3.66 13.53 -11.46
CA GLY A 224 2.24 13.19 -11.60
C GLY A 224 1.95 11.68 -11.67
N LYS A 225 2.83 10.90 -12.32
CA LYS A 225 2.66 9.43 -12.43
C LYS A 225 2.85 8.73 -11.09
N VAL A 226 3.95 9.03 -10.38
CA VAL A 226 4.20 8.45 -9.05
C VAL A 226 3.17 8.95 -8.04
N ARG A 227 2.84 10.25 -8.05
CA ARG A 227 1.80 10.82 -7.17
C ARG A 227 0.47 10.09 -7.32
N ASN A 228 0.03 9.84 -8.55
CA ASN A 228 -1.20 9.09 -8.82
C ASN A 228 -1.12 7.64 -8.34
N TYR A 229 0.05 6.99 -8.47
CA TYR A 229 0.27 5.65 -7.92
C TYR A 229 0.14 5.66 -6.40
N VAL A 230 0.90 6.53 -5.71
CA VAL A 230 0.90 6.61 -4.24
C VAL A 230 -0.48 6.97 -3.71
N ALA A 231 -1.17 7.94 -4.33
CA ALA A 231 -2.54 8.30 -3.97
C ALA A 231 -3.51 7.12 -4.10
N ARG A 232 -3.37 6.31 -5.17
CA ARG A 232 -4.23 5.14 -5.41
C ARG A 232 -4.04 4.04 -4.35
N GLU A 233 -2.81 3.84 -3.89
CA GLU A 233 -2.47 2.84 -2.86
C GLU A 233 -2.79 3.35 -1.44
N LEU A 234 -2.59 4.64 -1.17
CA LEU A 234 -2.75 5.26 0.14
C LEU A 234 -4.19 5.63 0.47
N ALA A 235 -4.96 6.17 -0.49
CA ALA A 235 -6.31 6.67 -0.26
C ALA A 235 -7.27 5.67 0.43
N PRO A 236 -7.29 4.36 0.08
CA PRO A 236 -8.17 3.41 0.76
C PRO A 236 -7.63 2.90 2.11
N LEU A 237 -6.53 3.46 2.61
CA LEU A 237 -5.96 3.17 3.93
C LEU A 237 -6.19 4.33 4.93
N VAL A 238 -6.66 5.48 4.45
CA VAL A 238 -6.70 6.75 5.20
C VAL A 238 -8.08 7.38 5.14
N ASP A 239 -8.34 8.35 6.01
CA ASP A 239 -9.61 9.06 6.08
C ASP A 239 -9.67 10.19 5.05
N GLU A 240 -8.54 10.85 4.81
CA GLU A 240 -8.38 11.97 3.89
C GLU A 240 -7.14 11.75 3.02
N CYS A 241 -7.23 12.07 1.73
CA CYS A 241 -6.11 12.03 0.79
C CYS A 241 -6.34 13.04 -0.33
N TYR A 242 -5.43 14.00 -0.48
CA TYR A 242 -5.52 15.09 -1.46
C TYR A 242 -4.14 15.57 -1.90
N THR A 243 -4.10 16.32 -2.99
CA THR A 243 -2.91 17.00 -3.47
C THR A 243 -3.05 18.49 -3.19
N ASP A 244 -2.03 19.11 -2.59
CA ASP A 244 -2.04 20.55 -2.34
C ASP A 244 -1.74 21.37 -3.62
N SER A 245 -1.71 22.70 -3.49
CA SER A 245 -1.44 23.59 -4.62
C SER A 245 -0.03 23.48 -5.19
N SER A 246 0.92 22.99 -4.41
CA SER A 246 2.31 22.80 -4.84
C SER A 246 2.53 21.45 -5.50
N GLY A 247 1.61 20.50 -5.31
CA GLY A 247 1.68 19.16 -5.87
C GLY A 247 2.07 18.08 -4.85
N ASN A 248 2.24 18.44 -3.57
CA ASN A 248 2.50 17.48 -2.50
C ASN A 248 1.27 16.59 -2.30
N LEU A 249 1.47 15.29 -2.12
CA LEU A 249 0.39 14.38 -1.74
C LEU A 249 0.30 14.33 -0.22
N ILE A 250 -0.86 14.70 0.32
CA ILE A 250 -1.12 14.70 1.76
C ILE A 250 -2.24 13.70 2.06
N ALA A 251 -2.07 12.93 3.12
CA ALA A 251 -3.09 12.04 3.63
C ALA A 251 -3.12 12.03 5.15
N LYS A 252 -4.26 11.63 5.72
CA LYS A 252 -4.47 11.59 7.17
C LYS A 252 -5.34 10.41 7.56
N ALA A 253 -4.92 9.70 8.61
CA ALA A 253 -5.68 8.62 9.21
C ALA A 253 -5.71 8.76 10.74
N THR A 254 -6.91 8.66 11.32
CA THR A 254 -7.14 8.69 12.76
C THR A 254 -7.49 7.29 13.25
N TYR A 255 -6.72 6.80 14.21
CA TYR A 255 -6.84 5.43 14.73
C TYR A 255 -7.37 5.43 16.16
N GLY A 256 -8.18 4.42 16.49
CA GLY A 256 -8.75 4.25 17.81
C GLY A 256 -9.66 5.42 18.19
N SER A 257 -9.34 6.09 19.31
CA SER A 257 -10.10 7.25 19.78
C SER A 257 -9.55 8.60 19.30
N GLY A 258 -8.43 8.60 18.55
CA GLY A 258 -7.70 9.80 18.17
C GLY A 258 -6.96 10.52 19.32
N ARG A 259 -7.17 10.14 20.58
CA ARG A 259 -6.56 10.76 21.79
C ARG A 259 -5.06 10.46 22.01
N GLY A 260 -4.36 10.04 20.96
CA GLY A 260 -2.93 9.78 20.97
C GLY A 260 -2.12 10.89 20.31
N PRO A 261 -0.85 10.63 19.95
CA PRO A 261 -0.02 11.60 19.26
C PRO A 261 -0.48 11.82 17.82
N VAL A 262 -0.12 12.97 17.25
CA VAL A 262 -0.17 13.24 15.82
C VAL A 262 1.24 13.07 15.24
N ILE A 263 1.42 12.09 14.37
CA ILE A 263 2.73 11.72 13.79
C ILE A 263 2.73 12.07 12.31
N LEU A 264 3.80 12.69 11.83
CA LEU A 264 4.05 12.88 10.39
C LEU A 264 4.98 11.78 9.87
N LEU A 265 4.60 11.12 8.78
CA LEU A 265 5.49 10.29 7.98
C LEU A 265 5.72 10.97 6.64
N ASN A 266 6.99 11.17 6.28
CA ASN A 266 7.39 11.94 5.11
C ASN A 266 8.39 11.18 4.24
N SER A 267 8.13 11.22 2.94
CA SER A 267 9.03 10.89 1.83
C SER A 267 8.89 11.96 0.75
N HIS A 268 9.71 11.92 -0.30
CA HIS A 268 9.50 12.75 -1.49
C HIS A 268 9.19 11.90 -2.73
N LEU A 269 8.53 12.52 -3.71
CA LEU A 269 8.00 11.86 -4.91
C LEU A 269 9.00 11.87 -6.06
N ASP A 270 9.75 12.97 -6.18
CA ASP A 270 10.68 13.17 -7.27
C ASP A 270 11.93 12.29 -7.13
N VAL A 271 12.64 12.15 -8.25
CA VAL A 271 13.95 11.51 -8.32
C VAL A 271 14.90 12.48 -9.02
N TYR A 272 16.19 12.42 -8.68
CA TYR A 272 17.23 13.30 -9.21
C TYR A 272 17.21 13.49 -10.74
N GLU A 273 17.03 12.42 -11.52
CA GLU A 273 16.90 12.49 -12.99
C GLU A 273 15.81 11.55 -13.51
N GLU A 274 15.39 11.72 -14.76
CA GLU A 274 14.32 10.90 -15.32
C GLU A 274 14.75 9.46 -15.57
N LEU A 275 13.89 8.50 -15.19
CA LEU A 275 14.15 7.09 -15.36
C LEU A 275 14.14 6.70 -16.85
N LEU A 276 15.19 6.02 -17.30
CA LEU A 276 15.31 5.62 -18.70
C LEU A 276 14.27 4.54 -19.05
N PRO A 277 13.48 4.69 -20.13
CA PRO A 277 12.35 3.78 -20.44
C PRO A 277 12.71 2.29 -20.61
N GLU A 278 13.92 1.99 -21.08
CA GLU A 278 14.37 0.62 -21.37
C GLU A 278 15.25 0.01 -20.29
N ARG A 279 15.51 0.73 -19.19
CA ARG A 279 16.31 0.16 -18.10
C ARG A 279 15.54 -0.97 -17.41
N THR A 280 16.29 -1.92 -16.87
CA THR A 280 15.81 -3.03 -16.07
C THR A 280 16.40 -2.94 -14.67
N ILE A 281 15.69 -3.50 -13.68
CA ILE A 281 16.21 -3.62 -12.31
C ILE A 281 16.99 -4.94 -12.23
N ILE A 282 18.30 -4.84 -11.99
CA ILE A 282 19.19 -5.96 -11.72
C ILE A 282 19.08 -6.27 -10.22
N LYS A 283 18.84 -7.54 -9.88
CA LYS A 283 18.67 -7.99 -8.49
C LYS A 283 19.72 -9.07 -8.18
N GLU A 284 20.68 -8.75 -7.33
CA GLU A 284 21.80 -9.65 -6.98
C GLU A 284 22.02 -9.62 -5.47
N ASP A 285 21.84 -10.76 -4.80
CA ASP A 285 22.10 -10.95 -3.36
C ASP A 285 21.44 -9.91 -2.43
N GLY A 286 20.23 -9.46 -2.78
CA GLY A 286 19.49 -8.44 -2.02
C GLY A 286 19.90 -7.00 -2.34
N ILE A 287 20.87 -6.80 -3.23
CA ILE A 287 21.24 -5.48 -3.75
C ILE A 287 20.61 -5.28 -5.13
N TRP A 288 19.85 -4.21 -5.26
CA TRP A 288 19.19 -3.84 -6.50
C TRP A 288 19.91 -2.67 -7.15
N ARG A 289 20.03 -2.72 -8.48
CA ARG A 289 20.67 -1.69 -9.31
C ARG A 289 19.89 -1.47 -10.60
N SER A 290 20.11 -0.33 -11.25
CA SER A 290 19.65 -0.13 -12.61
C SER A 290 20.65 -0.68 -13.62
N SER A 291 20.19 -1.25 -14.73
CA SER A 291 21.07 -1.62 -15.84
C SER A 291 21.64 -0.41 -16.60
N ARG A 292 21.01 0.76 -16.48
CA ARG A 292 21.46 2.05 -17.05
C ARG A 292 20.69 3.22 -16.44
N GLY A 293 21.33 4.39 -16.33
CA GLY A 293 20.71 5.53 -15.64
C GLY A 293 20.63 5.30 -14.13
N ILE A 294 20.05 6.25 -13.39
CA ILE A 294 19.79 6.04 -11.96
C ILE A 294 18.78 4.90 -11.70
N LEU A 295 18.79 4.37 -10.49
CA LEU A 295 17.77 3.44 -10.00
C LEU A 295 16.51 4.20 -9.56
N GLY A 296 16.69 5.39 -8.98
CA GLY A 296 15.64 6.19 -8.35
C GLY A 296 15.22 5.60 -7.01
N ALA A 297 16.13 4.97 -6.27
CA ALA A 297 15.84 4.48 -4.93
C ALA A 297 15.68 5.63 -3.94
N ASP A 298 16.39 6.73 -4.17
CA ASP A 298 16.16 8.04 -3.57
C ASP A 298 15.01 8.78 -4.31
N ASP A 299 13.78 8.87 -3.79
CA ASP A 299 13.25 8.30 -2.54
C ASP A 299 12.08 7.31 -2.75
N ARG A 300 12.17 6.46 -3.78
CA ARG A 300 11.18 5.37 -3.96
C ARG A 300 11.27 4.30 -2.88
N ALA A 301 12.41 4.18 -2.21
CA ALA A 301 12.58 3.36 -1.02
C ALA A 301 11.72 3.89 0.14
N GLY A 302 11.79 5.18 0.48
CA GLY A 302 10.98 5.79 1.52
C GLY A 302 9.49 5.72 1.24
N ILE A 303 9.06 5.97 -0.01
CA ILE A 303 7.65 5.83 -0.39
C ILE A 303 7.15 4.39 -0.13
N ALA A 304 7.96 3.38 -0.44
CA ALA A 304 7.59 1.98 -0.18
C ALA A 304 7.41 1.73 1.32
N VAL A 305 8.33 2.21 2.15
CA VAL A 305 8.24 2.13 3.62
C VAL A 305 6.98 2.85 4.12
N LEU A 306 6.69 4.04 3.62
CA LEU A 306 5.51 4.85 3.97
C LEU A 306 4.21 4.09 3.69
N LEU A 307 4.06 3.56 2.48
CA LEU A 307 2.87 2.78 2.07
C LEU A 307 2.73 1.51 2.91
N HIS A 308 3.84 0.84 3.23
CA HIS A 308 3.84 -0.34 4.09
C HIS A 308 3.32 -0.03 5.49
N ILE A 309 3.83 1.04 6.11
CA ILE A 309 3.39 1.44 7.45
C ILE A 309 1.93 1.88 7.46
N ALA A 310 1.44 2.53 6.40
CA ALA A 310 0.01 2.83 6.25
C ALA A 310 -0.86 1.55 6.27
N ARG A 311 -0.43 0.47 5.61
CA ARG A 311 -1.12 -0.83 5.64
C ARG A 311 -1.05 -1.47 7.02
N TYR A 312 0.15 -1.53 7.62
CA TYR A 312 0.37 -2.11 8.94
C TYR A 312 -0.52 -1.48 10.02
N LEU A 313 -0.68 -0.15 10.00
CA LEU A 313 -1.49 0.57 10.99
C LEU A 313 -2.99 0.26 10.88
N ARG A 314 -3.48 -0.26 9.75
CA ARG A 314 -4.87 -0.75 9.63
C ARG A 314 -5.12 -2.00 10.47
N THR A 315 -4.11 -2.85 10.62
CA THR A 315 -4.21 -4.13 11.32
C THR A 315 -3.67 -4.09 12.74
N MET A 316 -2.90 -3.05 13.08
CA MET A 316 -2.39 -2.80 14.42
C MET A 316 -3.40 -2.09 15.33
N ARG A 317 -3.32 -2.32 16.65
CA ARG A 317 -3.99 -1.48 17.64
C ARG A 317 -3.15 -0.23 17.95
N PHE A 318 -3.44 0.87 17.27
CA PHE A 318 -2.87 2.19 17.53
C PHE A 318 -3.98 3.19 17.92
N ASN A 319 -3.62 4.20 18.72
CA ASN A 319 -4.52 5.28 19.10
C ASN A 319 -3.76 6.60 18.91
N GLY A 320 -4.24 7.46 18.02
CA GLY A 320 -3.53 8.65 17.56
C GLY A 320 -3.89 8.96 16.11
N THR A 321 -3.19 9.93 15.53
CA THR A 321 -3.36 10.35 14.14
C THR A 321 -2.03 10.21 13.42
N VAL A 322 -2.05 9.71 12.20
CA VAL A 322 -0.88 9.75 11.31
C VAL A 322 -1.22 10.61 10.10
N LYS A 323 -0.39 11.62 9.87
CA LYS A 323 -0.35 12.41 8.65
C LYS A 323 0.76 11.84 7.78
N TYR A 324 0.46 11.62 6.51
CA TYR A 324 1.41 11.16 5.51
C TYR A 324 1.61 12.31 4.53
N ILE A 325 2.86 12.58 4.17
CA ILE A 325 3.18 13.53 3.13
C ILE A 325 4.23 12.96 2.19
N ALA A 326 3.93 13.00 0.89
CA ALA A 326 4.90 12.75 -0.16
C ALA A 326 5.12 14.08 -0.89
N THR A 327 6.25 14.72 -0.63
CA THR A 327 6.57 16.06 -1.15
C THR A 327 7.01 16.00 -2.61
N VAL A 328 6.93 17.14 -3.31
CA VAL A 328 7.50 17.29 -4.65
C VAL A 328 8.77 18.13 -4.60
N GLU A 329 9.60 18.01 -5.62
CA GLU A 329 10.75 18.90 -5.83
C GLU A 329 11.69 19.01 -4.61
N GLU A 330 11.93 17.90 -3.91
CA GLU A 330 12.90 17.82 -2.81
C GLU A 330 14.32 18.01 -3.36
N GLU A 331 14.61 17.31 -4.46
CA GLU A 331 15.93 17.16 -5.10
C GLU A 331 16.50 18.49 -5.61
N ILE A 332 15.63 19.48 -5.83
CA ILE A 332 15.99 20.82 -6.30
C ILE A 332 15.92 21.88 -5.18
N GLY A 333 15.82 21.43 -3.92
CA GLY A 333 15.98 22.25 -2.73
C GLY A 333 14.74 22.38 -1.85
N LEU A 334 14.08 21.26 -1.52
CA LEU A 334 12.98 21.18 -0.55
C LEU A 334 11.77 22.03 -0.93
N VAL A 335 11.50 22.18 -2.23
CA VAL A 335 10.52 23.16 -2.72
C VAL A 335 9.12 22.78 -2.26
N GLY A 336 8.74 21.51 -2.38
CA GLY A 336 7.44 21.02 -1.91
C GLY A 336 7.22 21.28 -0.42
N ALA A 337 8.17 20.88 0.43
CA ALA A 337 8.05 21.06 1.88
C ALA A 337 7.96 22.54 2.31
N ARG A 338 8.72 23.44 1.68
CA ARG A 338 8.68 24.88 2.00
C ARG A 338 7.32 25.53 1.74
N HIS A 339 6.52 24.97 0.83
CA HIS A 339 5.22 25.51 0.45
C HIS A 339 4.05 24.80 1.13
N VAL A 340 4.31 23.84 2.03
CA VAL A 340 3.24 23.21 2.82
C VAL A 340 2.56 24.23 3.71
N ASP A 341 1.22 24.17 3.75
CA ASP A 341 0.42 25.02 4.62
C ASP A 341 0.81 24.79 6.09
N GLN A 342 1.17 25.88 6.78
CA GLN A 342 1.52 25.86 8.20
C GLN A 342 0.40 25.29 9.07
N ALA A 343 -0.86 25.41 8.68
CA ALA A 343 -1.99 24.80 9.36
C ALA A 343 -1.89 23.26 9.41
N LEU A 344 -1.26 22.62 8.41
CA LEU A 344 -1.00 21.18 8.43
C LEU A 344 -0.05 20.79 9.56
N LEU A 345 0.87 21.68 9.95
CA LEU A 345 1.99 21.40 10.85
C LEU A 345 1.65 21.63 12.34
N GLN A 346 0.66 22.46 12.64
CA GLN A 346 0.40 22.98 14.00
C GLN A 346 0.17 21.91 15.08
N ASP A 347 -0.50 20.81 14.74
CA ASP A 347 -0.88 19.77 15.69
C ASP A 347 0.11 18.59 15.72
N ILE A 348 1.14 18.58 14.86
CA ILE A 348 2.11 17.49 14.76
C ILE A 348 2.98 17.44 16.03
N ASP A 349 3.05 16.26 16.64
CA ASP A 349 3.86 15.99 17.82
C ASP A 349 5.28 15.58 17.42
N MET A 350 5.42 14.75 16.38
CA MET A 350 6.71 14.27 15.89
C MET A 350 6.66 13.89 14.40
N ALA A 351 7.81 13.85 13.73
CA ALA A 351 7.90 13.40 12.35
C ALA A 351 9.02 12.36 12.13
N PHE A 352 8.79 11.42 11.22
CA PHE A 352 9.80 10.53 10.68
C PHE A 352 9.89 10.77 9.18
N VAL A 353 11.07 11.24 8.74
CA VAL A 353 11.44 11.38 7.34
C VAL A 353 12.17 10.11 6.91
N LEU A 354 11.86 9.61 5.72
CA LEU A 354 12.30 8.30 5.23
C LEU A 354 13.19 8.48 4.01
N ASP A 355 14.30 9.20 4.15
CA ASP A 355 15.08 9.72 3.02
C ASP A 355 16.57 9.79 3.41
N ARG A 356 17.13 8.66 3.81
CA ARG A 356 18.53 8.62 4.18
C ARG A 356 19.20 7.39 3.60
N ARG A 357 20.36 7.60 2.98
CA ARG A 357 21.24 6.50 2.53
C ARG A 357 21.66 5.56 3.66
N GLY A 358 22.19 4.41 3.28
CA GLY A 358 22.78 3.42 4.17
C GLY A 358 21.73 2.68 4.99
N SER A 359 22.20 2.08 6.08
CA SER A 359 21.40 1.30 7.00
C SER A 359 21.62 1.77 8.43
N GLY A 360 20.55 1.86 9.22
CA GLY A 360 20.65 2.12 10.65
C GLY A 360 20.87 3.58 11.08
N ASP A 361 20.95 4.57 10.18
CA ASP A 361 21.09 5.96 10.62
C ASP A 361 19.75 6.51 11.15
N ILE A 362 19.82 7.13 12.33
CA ILE A 362 18.80 8.05 12.86
C ILE A 362 19.41 9.46 12.81
N VAL A 363 19.17 10.20 11.75
CA VAL A 363 19.72 11.54 11.60
C VAL A 363 18.98 12.51 12.52
N THR A 364 19.72 13.09 13.47
CA THR A 364 19.18 13.98 14.51
C THR A 364 19.58 15.45 14.33
N SER A 365 20.45 15.77 13.35
CA SER A 365 20.86 17.14 13.06
C SER A 365 21.39 17.32 11.63
N CYS A 366 21.24 18.53 11.08
CA CYS A 366 21.91 18.96 9.85
C CYS A 366 23.31 19.50 10.18
N GLY A 367 24.33 18.92 9.56
CA GLY A 367 25.73 19.35 9.71
C GLY A 367 26.31 19.20 11.12
N GLY A 368 25.60 18.55 12.05
CA GLY A 368 26.01 18.38 13.45
C GLY A 368 25.76 19.58 14.37
N TYR A 369 25.15 20.67 13.87
CA TYR A 369 24.93 21.90 14.65
C TYR A 369 23.50 22.44 14.59
N GLU A 370 22.70 22.07 13.58
CA GLU A 370 21.28 22.43 13.49
C GLU A 370 20.44 21.20 13.90
N PRO A 371 19.99 21.11 15.17
CA PRO A 371 19.30 19.92 15.68
C PRO A 371 17.88 19.80 15.12
N PHE A 372 17.48 18.57 14.77
CA PHE A 372 16.12 18.22 14.33
C PHE A 372 15.23 17.75 15.48
N CYS A 373 15.84 17.23 16.54
CA CYS A 373 15.15 16.77 17.74
C CYS A 373 16.01 16.95 18.98
N THR A 374 15.44 16.67 20.15
CA THR A 374 16.22 16.57 21.38
C THR A 374 17.07 15.31 21.40
N GLU A 375 18.19 15.32 22.13
CA GLU A 375 19.04 14.14 22.34
C GLU A 375 18.26 12.98 22.98
N VAL A 376 17.33 13.29 23.88
CA VAL A 376 16.47 12.28 24.52
C VAL A 376 15.56 11.62 23.49
N PHE A 377 14.99 12.37 22.55
CA PHE A 377 14.15 11.80 21.49
C PHE A 377 14.92 10.81 20.62
N GLY A 378 16.12 11.19 20.15
CA GLY A 378 17.00 10.32 19.37
C GLY A 378 17.37 9.03 20.13
N ARG A 379 17.87 9.15 21.37
CA ARG A 379 18.24 7.99 22.19
C ARG A 379 17.09 7.04 22.47
N THR A 380 15.88 7.55 22.69
CA THR A 380 14.70 6.68 22.87
C THR A 380 14.40 5.86 21.61
N LEU A 381 14.68 6.38 20.41
CA LEU A 381 14.54 5.61 19.18
C LEU A 381 15.61 4.53 19.06
N GLU A 382 16.86 4.81 19.44
CA GLU A 382 17.92 3.77 19.50
C GLU A 382 17.56 2.66 20.50
N GLU A 383 17.05 3.02 21.68
CA GLU A 383 16.59 2.05 22.69
C GLU A 383 15.47 1.15 22.14
N ILE A 384 14.48 1.74 21.46
CA ILE A 384 13.41 0.97 20.80
C ILE A 384 13.99 0.04 19.73
N ALA A 385 14.93 0.51 18.91
CA ALA A 385 15.56 -0.28 17.87
C ALA A 385 16.29 -1.50 18.46
N ASN A 386 17.13 -1.27 19.48
CA ASN A 386 17.91 -2.30 20.18
C ASN A 386 17.04 -3.36 20.87
N MET A 387 15.82 -3.01 21.27
CA MET A 387 14.86 -3.93 21.87
C MET A 387 13.97 -4.65 20.85
N SER A 388 14.22 -4.45 19.55
CA SER A 388 13.37 -4.93 18.45
C SER A 388 14.17 -5.71 17.41
N GLU A 389 13.46 -6.26 16.43
CA GLU A 389 14.05 -6.95 15.28
C GLU A 389 14.60 -5.98 14.21
N ALA A 390 14.57 -4.66 14.47
CA ALA A 390 15.04 -3.64 13.53
C ALA A 390 16.58 -3.63 13.35
N GLY A 391 17.31 -4.27 14.27
CA GLY A 391 18.77 -4.31 14.25
C GLY A 391 19.40 -3.08 14.91
N GLU A 392 20.65 -2.80 14.56
CA GLU A 392 21.41 -1.69 15.10
C GLU A 392 21.04 -0.39 14.40
N TRP A 393 20.56 0.58 15.18
CA TRP A 393 20.29 1.94 14.71
C TRP A 393 20.99 2.95 15.61
N VAL A 394 21.60 3.97 15.01
CA VAL A 394 22.48 4.91 15.69
C VAL A 394 22.14 6.35 15.31
N CYS A 395 22.08 7.21 16.31
CA CYS A 395 21.94 8.65 16.15
C CYS A 395 23.18 9.23 15.48
N THR A 396 22.98 9.94 14.37
CA THR A 396 24.07 10.53 13.60
C THR A 396 23.74 11.95 13.14
N ALA A 397 24.78 12.67 12.72
CA ALA A 397 24.64 13.93 11.99
C ALA A 397 24.49 13.63 10.49
N GLY A 398 23.65 14.39 9.80
CA GLY A 398 23.36 14.18 8.39
C GLY A 398 23.34 15.47 7.59
N GLY A 399 22.83 15.36 6.37
CA GLY A 399 22.60 16.48 5.46
C GLY A 399 21.28 17.19 5.70
N SER A 400 20.94 18.08 4.77
CA SER A 400 19.61 18.67 4.69
C SER A 400 18.67 17.71 3.97
N SER A 401 17.44 17.61 4.46
CA SER A 401 16.28 17.06 3.75
C SER A 401 15.03 17.82 4.20
N ASP A 402 13.84 17.38 3.80
CA ASP A 402 12.55 17.92 4.29
C ASP A 402 12.48 18.03 5.82
N THR A 403 13.22 17.17 6.53
CA THR A 403 13.41 17.18 8.00
C THR A 403 13.75 18.58 8.52
N ARG A 404 14.56 19.35 7.78
CA ARG A 404 14.95 20.70 8.16
C ARG A 404 13.76 21.66 8.21
N ILE A 405 12.80 21.50 7.28
CA ILE A 405 11.58 22.30 7.26
C ILE A 405 10.69 21.96 8.46
N TRP A 406 10.50 20.66 8.75
CA TRP A 406 9.73 20.22 9.91
C TRP A 406 10.35 20.66 11.24
N ALA A 407 11.66 20.53 11.38
CA ALA A 407 12.41 20.99 12.54
C ALA A 407 12.26 22.51 12.74
N SER A 408 12.31 23.30 11.65
CA SER A 408 12.13 24.75 11.72
C SER A 408 10.73 25.17 12.21
N ALA A 409 9.72 24.31 12.01
CA ALA A 409 8.38 24.48 12.56
C ALA A 409 8.25 24.02 14.03
N GLY A 410 9.36 23.64 14.68
CA GLY A 410 9.39 23.20 16.07
C GLY A 410 8.93 21.75 16.28
N ILE A 411 8.87 20.94 15.21
CA ILE A 411 8.49 19.53 15.28
C ILE A 411 9.75 18.71 15.58
N GLN A 412 9.68 17.85 16.60
CA GLN A 412 10.76 16.88 16.83
C GLN A 412 10.75 15.82 15.74
N CYS A 413 11.84 15.74 14.98
CA CYS A 413 11.90 14.88 13.82
C CYS A 413 13.27 14.25 13.61
N VAL A 414 13.29 13.15 12.86
CA VAL A 414 14.51 12.44 12.45
C VAL A 414 14.39 12.03 10.99
N ASN A 415 15.53 11.92 10.31
CA ASN A 415 15.61 11.29 8.99
C ASN A 415 16.20 9.87 9.13
N LEU A 416 15.48 8.87 8.65
CA LEU A 416 15.79 7.45 8.86
C LEU A 416 16.36 6.83 7.59
N SER A 417 17.42 6.03 7.75
CA SER A 417 17.98 5.24 6.65
C SER A 417 16.90 4.43 5.93
N VAL A 418 16.97 4.32 4.60
CA VAL A 418 16.08 3.51 3.75
C VAL A 418 16.85 2.63 2.74
N GLY A 419 18.13 2.36 3.00
CA GLY A 419 18.88 1.30 2.34
C GLY A 419 19.51 1.63 0.99
N TYR A 420 19.27 2.83 0.43
CA TYR A 420 19.93 3.24 -0.81
C TYR A 420 21.36 3.72 -0.56
N GLY A 421 22.19 3.78 -1.60
CA GLY A 421 23.50 4.40 -1.55
C GLY A 421 24.01 4.78 -2.94
N ASN A 422 25.00 5.67 -2.97
CA ASN A 422 25.47 6.35 -4.19
C ASN A 422 24.32 7.10 -4.89
N GLU A 423 23.45 7.71 -4.09
CA GLU A 423 22.36 8.57 -4.55
C GLU A 423 22.85 9.62 -5.57
N HIS A 424 21.99 9.96 -6.52
CA HIS A 424 22.25 10.95 -7.59
C HIS A 424 23.36 10.54 -8.57
N THR A 425 23.66 9.24 -8.66
CA THR A 425 24.64 8.69 -9.60
C THR A 425 24.10 7.47 -10.35
N HIS A 426 24.72 7.13 -11.48
CA HIS A 426 24.41 5.88 -12.20
C HIS A 426 24.92 4.61 -11.49
N GLU A 427 25.64 4.76 -10.38
CA GLU A 427 26.10 3.66 -9.52
C GLU A 427 25.17 3.45 -8.31
N GLU A 428 24.02 4.12 -8.30
CA GLU A 428 23.01 4.00 -7.26
C GLU A 428 22.58 2.54 -7.07
N TRP A 429 22.51 2.13 -5.81
CA TRP A 429 22.09 0.80 -5.41
C TRP A 429 21.13 0.87 -4.23
N LEU A 430 20.37 -0.20 -4.03
CA LEU A 430 19.44 -0.35 -2.92
C LEU A 430 19.61 -1.71 -2.26
N ASP A 431 19.95 -1.72 -0.97
CA ASP A 431 19.85 -2.92 -0.14
C ASP A 431 18.41 -3.06 0.35
N VAL A 432 17.68 -4.02 -0.22
CA VAL A 432 16.25 -4.19 0.09
C VAL A 432 16.01 -4.73 1.50
N LYS A 433 16.98 -5.43 2.10
CA LYS A 433 16.87 -5.90 3.49
C LYS A 433 17.08 -4.75 4.45
N ALA A 434 18.06 -3.87 4.16
CA ALA A 434 18.23 -2.63 4.92
C ALA A 434 16.99 -1.74 4.84
N CYS A 435 16.41 -1.59 3.65
CA CYS A 435 15.17 -0.84 3.42
C CYS A 435 13.99 -1.43 4.22
N TYR A 436 13.82 -2.76 4.22
CA TYR A 436 12.81 -3.42 5.06
C TYR A 436 13.14 -3.33 6.57
N GLY A 437 14.41 -3.15 6.93
CA GLY A 437 14.84 -2.82 8.30
C GLY A 437 14.17 -1.54 8.84
N THR A 438 13.95 -0.54 7.99
CA THR A 438 13.23 0.69 8.34
C THR A 438 11.75 0.42 8.65
N VAL A 439 11.12 -0.49 7.91
CA VAL A 439 9.76 -0.98 8.24
C VAL A 439 9.76 -1.61 9.63
N LYS A 440 10.74 -2.47 9.94
CA LYS A 440 10.86 -3.10 11.27
C LYS A 440 11.03 -2.06 12.37
N LEU A 441 11.89 -1.04 12.17
CA LEU A 441 12.04 0.06 13.12
C LEU A 441 10.73 0.78 13.36
N LEU A 442 10.04 1.23 12.31
CA LEU A 442 8.79 1.98 12.46
C LEU A 442 7.70 1.14 13.12
N LYS A 443 7.56 -0.15 12.78
CA LYS A 443 6.66 -1.07 13.48
C LYS A 443 6.97 -1.13 14.98
N ALA A 444 8.24 -1.23 15.35
CA ALA A 444 8.68 -1.19 16.75
C ALA A 444 8.37 0.15 17.44
N VAL A 445 8.59 1.27 16.76
CA VAL A 445 8.27 2.62 17.25
C VAL A 445 6.77 2.77 17.49
N PHE A 446 5.91 2.39 16.54
CA PHE A 446 4.46 2.45 16.72
C PHE A 446 3.98 1.52 17.84
N ALA A 447 4.60 0.35 18.02
CA ALA A 447 4.29 -0.57 19.12
C ALA A 447 4.69 0.00 20.49
N ASN A 448 5.75 0.79 20.53
CA ASN A 448 6.33 1.36 21.75
C ASN A 448 6.08 2.88 21.89
N MET A 449 5.11 3.43 21.17
CA MET A 449 4.85 4.87 21.09
C MET A 449 4.72 5.57 22.46
N ARG A 450 4.27 4.84 23.48
CA ARG A 450 4.17 5.35 24.86
C ARG A 450 5.51 5.84 25.43
N ALA A 451 6.64 5.28 24.99
CA ALA A 451 7.97 5.68 25.41
C ALA A 451 8.35 7.09 24.91
N LEU A 452 7.87 7.49 23.73
CA LEU A 452 8.16 8.78 23.11
C LEU A 452 7.28 9.92 23.63
N LEU A 453 6.06 9.64 24.09
CA LEU A 453 5.09 10.67 24.50
C LEU A 453 5.57 11.63 25.60
N PRO A 454 6.28 11.19 26.66
CA PRO A 454 6.78 12.10 27.69
C PRO A 454 7.81 13.09 27.15
N VAL A 455 8.67 12.63 26.24
CA VAL A 455 9.74 13.43 25.61
C VAL A 455 9.12 14.53 24.75
N VAL A 456 8.12 14.16 23.95
CA VAL A 456 7.47 15.09 23.02
C VAL A 456 6.60 16.13 23.73
N ARG A 457 5.84 15.72 24.76
CA ARG A 457 4.98 16.63 25.53
C ARG A 457 5.76 17.63 26.40
N ARG A 458 6.97 17.28 26.84
CA ARG A 458 7.82 18.17 27.64
C ARG A 458 8.27 19.38 26.83
N GLU A 459 8.66 19.18 25.57
CA GLU A 459 9.14 20.27 24.70
C GLU A 459 8.01 21.20 24.21
N ARG A 460 6.81 20.69 23.96
CA ARG A 460 5.67 21.59 23.65
C ARG A 460 5.42 22.62 24.75
N ARG A 461 5.61 22.23 26.02
CA ARG A 461 5.45 23.14 27.17
C ARG A 461 6.59 24.15 27.30
N SER A 462 7.84 23.77 26.98
CA SER A 462 8.98 24.69 27.02
C SER A 462 8.89 25.75 25.90
N ASN A 463 8.48 25.35 24.70
CA ASN A 463 8.33 26.25 23.55
C ASN A 463 7.13 27.21 23.69
N TRP A 464 6.00 26.76 24.26
CA TRP A 464 4.87 27.64 24.57
C TRP A 464 5.24 28.71 25.62
N GLY A 465 6.04 28.34 26.62
CA GLY A 465 6.52 29.27 27.66
C GLY A 465 7.45 30.37 27.12
N ARG A 466 8.21 30.11 26.06
CA ARG A 466 9.07 31.12 25.40
C ARG A 466 8.27 32.07 24.50
N HIS A 467 7.25 31.60 23.79
CA HIS A 467 6.41 32.46 22.96
C HIS A 467 5.56 33.42 23.80
N SER A 468 5.08 33.00 24.98
CA SER A 468 4.35 33.88 25.90
C SER A 468 5.18 34.98 26.58
N GLN A 469 6.52 34.95 26.46
CA GLN A 469 7.41 35.99 27.01
C GLN A 469 7.93 36.97 25.94
N ILE A 470 7.58 36.76 24.66
CA ILE A 470 7.95 37.66 23.56
C ILE A 470 6.79 38.65 23.25
N GLU A 471 5.59 38.39 23.77
CA GLU A 471 4.41 39.27 23.69
C GLU A 471 4.13 40.08 24.97
N SER A 472 5.08 40.14 25.91
CA SER A 472 5.03 40.99 27.12
C SER A 472 6.23 41.93 27.15
#